data_AF-A0A6L5F3J3-F1
#
_entry.id   AF-A0A6L5F3J3-F1
#
_cell.length_a   1.000
_cell.length_b   1.000
_cell.length_c   1.000
_cell.angle_alpha   90.00
_cell.angle_beta   90.00
_cell.angle_gamma   90.00
#
_symmetry.space_group_name_H-M   'P 1'
#
loop_
_entity.id
_entity.type
_entity.pdbx_description
1 polymer ?
#
loop_
_entity_poly.entity_id
_entity_poly.type
_entity_poly.pdbx_seq_one_letter_code
_entity_poly.pdbx_strand_id
1 'polypeptide(L)'
;MTPTLLVVAKAPVPGLVKTRLCPPATPLQAARIASAALLDTLDAAPWPGTVVALTGRIADADAAGELRAALRRCRVVAQRGTGFGDRLANAHADAATPGRGVLQVGSDTPQLHPALLADA
;
A
#
# COMPACT_ATOMS: atom_id res chain seq x y z
N MET A 1 -11.44 18.46 7.73
CA MET A 1 -12.13 17.49 6.84
C MET A 1 -11.18 16.32 6.67
N THR A 2 -11.64 15.07 6.84
CA THR A 2 -10.75 13.90 6.77
C THR A 2 -10.24 13.69 5.35
N PRO A 3 -8.91 13.59 5.13
CA PRO A 3 -8.34 13.36 3.82
C PRO A 3 -8.69 11.96 3.30
N THR A 4 -8.52 11.76 1.99
CA THR A 4 -8.50 10.41 1.41
C THR A 4 -7.12 9.81 1.67
N LEU A 5 -7.06 8.63 2.27
CA LEU A 5 -5.80 7.92 2.47
C LEU A 5 -5.43 7.19 1.17
N LEU A 6 -4.24 7.47 0.63
CA LEU A 6 -3.66 6.79 -0.51
C LEU A 6 -2.50 5.92 -0.05
N VAL A 7 -2.64 4.59 -0.13
CA VAL A 7 -1.55 3.64 0.09
C VAL A 7 -0.94 3.26 -1.26
N VAL A 8 0.35 3.54 -1.44
CA VAL A 8 1.09 3.14 -2.65
C VAL A 8 1.83 1.83 -2.38
N ALA A 9 1.42 0.77 -3.08
CA ALA A 9 1.87 -0.59 -2.80
C ALA A 9 2.37 -1.33 -4.06
N LYS A 10 3.35 -2.20 -3.86
CA LYS A 10 3.75 -3.23 -4.82
C LYS A 10 3.41 -4.59 -4.23
N ALA A 11 2.84 -5.49 -5.04
CA ALA A 11 2.55 -6.86 -4.63
C ALA A 11 3.81 -7.51 -4.01
N PRO A 12 3.74 -8.03 -2.76
CA PRO A 12 4.87 -8.62 -2.05
C PRO A 12 5.37 -9.96 -2.64
N VAL A 13 5.93 -9.93 -3.84
CA VAL A 13 6.46 -11.12 -4.52
C VAL A 13 7.94 -11.32 -4.17
N PRO A 14 8.37 -12.53 -3.75
CA PRO A 14 9.78 -12.84 -3.49
C PRO A 14 10.71 -12.38 -4.63
N GLY A 15 11.78 -11.68 -4.27
CA GLY A 15 12.77 -11.16 -5.21
C GLY A 15 12.37 -9.86 -5.94
N LEU A 16 11.11 -9.41 -5.80
CA LEU A 16 10.64 -8.17 -6.42
C LEU A 16 10.43 -7.02 -5.42
N VAL A 17 10.37 -7.32 -4.13
CA VAL A 17 10.20 -6.34 -3.05
C VAL A 17 11.30 -6.49 -2.01
N LYS A 18 11.62 -5.38 -1.33
CA LYS A 18 12.56 -5.34 -0.20
C LYS A 18 13.89 -6.07 -0.45
N THR A 19 14.38 -6.02 -1.70
CA THR A 19 15.62 -6.69 -2.12
C THR A 19 16.85 -6.20 -1.36
N ARG A 20 16.83 -4.96 -0.86
CA ARG A 20 17.86 -4.41 0.03
C ARG A 20 17.97 -5.10 1.39
N LEU A 21 16.98 -5.91 1.80
CA LEU A 21 17.07 -6.75 3.00
C LEU A 21 17.83 -8.06 2.73
N CYS A 22 18.16 -8.36 1.47
CA CYS A 22 18.83 -9.58 1.05
C CYS A 22 20.28 -9.27 0.66
N PRO A 23 21.30 -9.68 1.44
CA PRO A 23 21.29 -10.41 2.72
C PRO A 23 21.05 -9.51 3.96
N PRO A 24 20.72 -10.07 5.15
CA PRO A 24 20.72 -11.50 5.50
C PRO A 24 19.39 -12.23 5.21
N ALA A 25 18.32 -11.52 4.85
CA ALA A 25 17.06 -12.17 4.53
C ALA A 25 17.16 -12.93 3.19
N THR A 26 16.42 -14.02 3.08
CA THR A 26 16.11 -14.65 1.79
C THR A 26 15.03 -13.83 1.05
N PRO A 27 14.91 -13.95 -0.29
CA PRO A 27 13.85 -13.28 -1.04
C PRO A 27 12.43 -13.57 -0.51
N LEU A 28 12.19 -14.78 -0.01
CA LEU A 28 10.92 -15.16 0.61
C LEU A 28 10.71 -14.44 1.96
N GLN A 29 11.73 -14.37 2.81
CA GLN A 29 11.66 -13.63 4.07
C GLN A 29 11.44 -12.12 3.83
N ALA A 30 12.10 -11.55 2.83
CA ALA A 30 11.90 -10.14 2.45
C ALA A 30 10.47 -9.88 1.96
N ALA A 31 9.89 -10.79 1.18
CA ALA A 31 8.48 -10.73 0.78
C ALA A 31 7.53 -10.85 1.98
N ARG A 32 7.78 -11.79 2.90
CA ARG A 32 6.99 -11.93 4.15
C ARG A 32 6.96 -10.64 4.98
N ILE A 33 8.12 -9.99 5.14
CA ILE A 33 8.21 -8.70 5.84
C ILE A 33 7.39 -7.64 5.11
N ALA A 34 7.45 -7.59 3.78
CA ALA A 34 6.65 -6.65 2.99
C ALA A 34 5.14 -6.93 3.08
N SER A 35 4.72 -8.20 3.11
CA SER A 35 3.31 -8.59 3.29
C SER A 35 2.80 -8.19 4.66
N ALA A 36 3.55 -8.51 5.73
CA ALA A 36 3.19 -8.11 7.09
C ALA A 36 3.08 -6.59 7.22
N ALA A 37 4.08 -5.84 6.72
CA ALA A 37 4.06 -4.39 6.78
C ALA A 37 2.87 -3.76 6.02
N LEU A 38 2.51 -4.33 4.87
CA LEU A 38 1.35 -3.88 4.11
C LEU A 38 0.04 -4.22 4.84
N LEU A 39 -0.08 -5.41 5.42
CA LEU A 39 -1.26 -5.81 6.20
C LEU A 39 -1.44 -4.89 7.43
N ASP A 40 -0.39 -4.64 8.20
CA ASP A 40 -0.41 -3.73 9.35
C ASP A 40 -0.83 -2.31 8.93
N THR A 41 -0.29 -1.83 7.80
CA THR A 41 -0.65 -0.52 7.22
C THR A 41 -2.13 -0.46 6.81
N LEU A 42 -2.66 -1.54 6.22
CA LEU A 42 -4.06 -1.64 5.79
C LEU A 42 -5.02 -1.81 6.98
N ASP A 43 -4.61 -2.46 8.05
CA ASP A 43 -5.40 -2.61 9.27
C ASP A 43 -5.56 -1.27 10.01
N ALA A 44 -4.55 -0.40 9.95
CA ALA A 44 -4.64 0.96 10.48
C ALA A 44 -5.44 1.94 9.59
N ALA A 45 -5.70 1.57 8.33
CA ALA A 45 -6.31 2.45 7.34
C ALA A 45 -7.82 2.66 7.61
N PRO A 46 -8.35 3.89 7.47
CA PRO A 46 -9.76 4.16 7.74
C PRO A 46 -10.66 3.54 6.66
N TRP A 47 -11.85 3.12 7.09
CA TRP A 47 -12.89 2.64 6.20
C TRP A 47 -14.25 3.30 6.53
N PRO A 48 -14.94 3.90 5.54
CA PRO A 48 -14.49 4.17 4.16
C PRO A 48 -13.42 5.28 4.10
N GLY A 49 -12.71 5.39 2.97
CA GLY A 49 -11.78 6.50 2.72
C GLY A 49 -10.36 6.12 2.30
N THR A 50 -10.08 4.83 2.11
CA THR A 50 -8.76 4.34 1.69
C THR A 50 -8.75 3.88 0.23
N VAL A 51 -7.76 4.39 -0.51
CA VAL A 51 -7.43 4.02 -1.89
C VAL A 51 -6.06 3.34 -1.87
N VAL A 52 -5.94 2.20 -2.55
CA VAL A 52 -4.66 1.49 -2.69
C VAL A 52 -4.23 1.53 -4.15
N ALA A 53 -3.16 2.26 -4.44
CA ALA A 53 -2.53 2.24 -5.75
C ALA A 53 -1.53 1.07 -5.82
N LEU A 54 -1.94 -0.01 -6.48
CA LEU A 54 -1.22 -1.27 -6.50
C LEU A 54 -0.53 -1.52 -7.85
N THR A 55 0.69 -2.07 -7.79
CA THR A 55 1.36 -2.67 -8.96
C THR A 55 1.73 -4.13 -8.69
N GLY A 56 1.73 -4.97 -9.73
CA GLY A 56 1.93 -6.42 -9.62
C GLY A 56 0.64 -7.16 -9.27
N ARG A 57 0.70 -8.51 -9.27
CA ARG A 57 -0.45 -9.37 -8.99
C ARG A 57 -0.39 -9.88 -7.56
N ILE A 58 -1.46 -9.66 -6.78
CA ILE A 58 -1.57 -10.23 -5.42
C ILE A 58 -1.54 -11.76 -5.44
N ALA A 59 -1.96 -12.39 -6.54
CA ALA A 59 -1.89 -13.84 -6.68
C ALA A 59 -0.48 -14.42 -6.53
N ASP A 60 0.55 -13.64 -6.84
CA ASP A 60 1.96 -14.04 -6.77
C ASP A 60 2.62 -13.61 -5.45
N ALA A 61 1.90 -12.87 -4.61
CA ALA A 61 2.45 -12.34 -3.37
C ALA A 61 2.53 -13.42 -2.28
N ASP A 62 3.50 -13.27 -1.38
CA ASP A 62 3.40 -13.91 -0.07
C ASP A 62 2.14 -13.39 0.66
N ALA A 63 1.49 -14.23 1.47
CA ALA A 63 0.22 -13.89 2.15
C ALA A 63 -0.94 -13.47 1.20
N ALA A 64 -0.98 -14.01 -0.03
CA ALA A 64 -1.96 -13.61 -1.06
C ALA A 64 -3.45 -13.72 -0.61
N GLY A 65 -3.78 -14.63 0.30
CA GLY A 65 -5.14 -14.78 0.82
C GLY A 65 -5.54 -13.62 1.76
N GLU A 66 -4.67 -13.30 2.71
CA GLU A 66 -4.83 -12.22 3.69
C GLU A 66 -4.84 -10.86 2.98
N LEU A 67 -3.90 -10.63 2.06
CA LEU A 67 -3.86 -9.39 1.28
C LEU A 67 -5.14 -9.20 0.46
N ARG A 68 -5.65 -10.25 -0.20
CA ARG A 68 -6.96 -10.16 -0.88
C ARG A 68 -8.08 -9.83 0.09
N ALA A 69 -8.04 -10.34 1.31
CA ALA A 69 -9.06 -10.07 2.31
C ALA A 69 -9.04 -8.61 2.78
N ALA A 70 -7.87 -8.08 3.12
CA ALA A 70 -7.69 -6.69 3.50
C ALA A 70 -8.11 -5.74 2.38
N LEU A 71 -7.66 -6.00 1.14
CA LEU A 71 -7.93 -5.12 -0.01
C LEU A 71 -9.41 -5.03 -0.40
N ARG A 72 -10.27 -5.99 -0.01
CA ARG A 72 -11.74 -5.89 -0.25
C ARG A 72 -12.38 -4.69 0.45
N ARG A 73 -11.75 -4.14 1.49
CA ARG A 73 -12.21 -2.95 2.21
C ARG A 73 -11.80 -1.66 1.50
N CYS A 74 -10.85 -1.72 0.57
CA CYS A 74 -10.28 -0.52 -0.06
C CYS A 74 -10.75 -0.38 -1.51
N ARG A 75 -10.70 0.84 -2.04
CA ARG A 75 -10.72 1.03 -3.49
C ARG A 75 -9.32 0.77 -4.05
N VAL A 76 -9.15 -0.30 -4.81
CA VAL A 76 -7.86 -0.62 -5.43
C VAL A 76 -7.79 -0.03 -6.84
N VAL A 77 -6.71 0.69 -7.15
CA VAL A 77 -6.43 1.25 -8.47
C VAL A 77 -5.06 0.78 -8.96
N ALA A 78 -4.87 0.68 -10.27
CA ALA A 78 -3.58 0.35 -10.84
C ALA A 78 -2.64 1.56 -10.81
N GLN A 79 -1.35 1.36 -10.53
CA GLN A 79 -0.35 2.41 -10.75
C GLN A 79 -0.12 2.62 -12.26
N ARG A 80 -0.22 3.87 -12.72
CA ARG A 80 -0.09 4.25 -14.15
C ARG A 80 1.10 5.18 -14.37
N GLY A 81 1.82 5.02 -15.48
CA GLY A 81 2.94 5.90 -15.85
C GLY A 81 4.27 5.15 -16.02
N THR A 82 5.20 5.78 -16.73
CA THR A 82 6.48 5.17 -17.10
C THR A 82 7.48 5.27 -15.94
N GLY A 83 7.56 6.42 -15.30
CA GLY A 83 8.43 6.68 -14.15
C GLY A 83 7.75 6.53 -12.79
N PHE A 84 8.56 6.58 -11.73
CA PHE A 84 8.05 6.59 -10.35
C PHE A 84 7.21 7.85 -10.07
N GLY A 85 7.68 9.03 -10.51
CA GLY A 85 6.96 10.30 -10.34
C GLY A 85 5.58 10.28 -11.00
N ASP A 86 5.49 9.78 -12.24
CA ASP A 86 4.21 9.66 -12.95
C ASP A 86 3.23 8.76 -12.21
N ARG A 87 3.73 7.65 -11.64
CA ARG A 87 2.90 6.72 -10.87
C ARG A 87 2.35 7.36 -9.61
N LEU A 88 3.15 8.16 -8.91
CA LEU A 88 2.68 8.91 -7.75
C LEU A 88 1.64 9.97 -8.16
N ALA A 89 1.93 10.77 -9.18
CA ALA A 89 1.01 11.82 -9.65
C ALA A 89 -0.34 11.24 -10.11
N ASN A 90 -0.31 10.15 -10.89
CA ASN A 90 -1.52 9.45 -11.32
C ASN A 90 -2.27 8.82 -10.15
N ALA A 91 -1.58 8.23 -9.16
CA ALA A 91 -2.21 7.67 -7.97
C ALA A 91 -2.91 8.75 -7.13
N HIS A 92 -2.29 9.93 -6.98
CA HIS A 92 -2.90 11.09 -6.32
C HIS A 92 -4.15 11.56 -7.07
N ALA A 93 -4.10 11.67 -8.39
CA ALA A 93 -5.24 12.04 -9.22
C ALA A 93 -6.37 10.99 -9.09
N ASP A 94 -6.03 9.71 -9.13
CA ASP A 94 -7.00 8.61 -9.00
C ASP A 94 -7.62 8.57 -7.60
N ALA A 95 -6.90 9.03 -6.55
CA ALA A 95 -7.38 9.12 -5.17
C ALA A 95 -8.15 10.40 -4.84
N ALA A 96 -8.09 11.42 -5.70
CA ALA A 96 -8.69 12.72 -5.44
C ALA A 96 -10.22 12.61 -5.26
N THR A 97 -10.72 13.26 -4.22
CA THR A 97 -12.16 13.40 -3.95
C THR A 97 -12.46 14.89 -3.78
N PRO A 98 -13.48 15.45 -4.45
CA PRO A 98 -13.80 16.88 -4.33
C PRO A 98 -13.94 17.33 -2.88
N GLY A 99 -13.26 18.43 -2.52
CA GLY A 99 -13.27 18.99 -1.16
C GLY A 99 -12.46 18.22 -0.13
N ARG A 100 -11.65 17.22 -0.52
CA ARG A 100 -10.75 16.48 0.39
C ARG A 100 -9.31 16.53 -0.10
N GLY A 101 -8.37 16.69 0.84
CA GLY A 101 -6.95 16.43 0.59
C GLY A 101 -6.67 14.94 0.38
N VAL A 102 -5.48 14.62 -0.14
CA VAL A 102 -4.97 13.25 -0.24
C VAL A 102 -3.74 13.12 0.66
N LEU A 103 -3.80 12.18 1.60
CA LEU A 103 -2.67 11.80 2.45
C LEU A 103 -2.06 10.53 1.89
N GLN A 104 -0.82 10.59 1.41
CA GLN A 104 -0.13 9.42 0.88
C GLN A 104 0.69 8.72 1.97
N VAL A 105 0.53 7.40 2.08
CA VAL A 105 1.34 6.54 2.96
C VAL A 105 1.99 5.42 2.14
N GLY A 106 3.24 5.10 2.49
CA GLY A 106 3.96 3.98 1.91
C GLY A 106 3.47 2.65 2.44
N SER A 107 3.47 1.61 1.60
CA SER A 107 3.11 0.23 1.99
C SER A 107 4.01 -0.40 3.06
N ASP A 108 5.07 0.27 3.48
CA ASP A 108 6.05 -0.16 4.45
C ASP A 108 6.06 0.71 5.72
N THR A 109 4.88 1.14 6.14
CA THR A 109 4.67 1.95 7.35
C THR A 109 3.93 1.14 8.43
N PRO A 110 4.46 -0.01 8.91
CA PRO A 110 3.76 -0.84 9.90
C PRO A 110 3.57 -0.14 11.24
N GLN A 111 4.29 0.95 11.50
CA GLN A 111 4.13 1.76 12.71
C GLN A 111 2.88 2.66 12.66
N LEU A 112 2.18 2.70 11.53
CA LEU A 112 0.95 3.47 11.40
C LEU A 112 -0.10 2.92 12.36
N HIS A 113 -0.80 3.82 13.05
CA HIS A 113 -1.92 3.49 13.91
C HIS A 113 -3.04 4.52 13.69
N PRO A 114 -4.34 4.15 13.80
CA PRO A 114 -5.45 5.07 13.53
C PRO A 114 -5.38 6.42 14.25
N ALA A 115 -4.82 6.46 15.47
CA ALA A 115 -4.62 7.70 16.21
C ALA A 115 -3.74 8.72 15.47
N LEU A 116 -2.70 8.28 14.76
CA LEU A 116 -1.83 9.16 13.96
C LEU A 116 -2.55 9.74 12.75
N LEU A 117 -3.54 9.03 12.21
CA LEU A 117 -4.34 9.48 11.07
C LEU A 117 -5.45 10.44 11.48
N ALA A 118 -5.88 10.42 12.75
CA ALA A 118 -6.92 11.31 13.25
C ALA A 118 -6.45 12.77 13.35
N ASP A 119 -5.14 12.98 13.55
CA ASP A 119 -4.51 14.31 13.67
C ASP A 119 -4.06 14.90 12.32
N ALA A 120 -4.29 14.19 11.22
CA ALA A 120 -3.78 14.51 9.87
C ALA A 120 -4.78 15.27 8.97
#